data_AF-A0AAJ6N891-F1
#
_entry.id   AF-A0AAJ6N891-F1
#
_cell.length_a   1.000
_cell.length_b   1.000
_cell.length_c   1.000
_cell.angle_alpha   90.00
_cell.angle_beta   90.00
_cell.angle_gamma   90.00
#
_symmetry.space_group_name_H-M   'P 1'
#
loop_
_entity.id
_entity.type
_entity.pdbx_description
1 polymer ?
#
loop_
_entity_poly.entity_id
_entity_poly.type
_entity_poly.pdbx_seq_one_letter_code
_entity_poly.pdbx_strand_id
1 'polypeptide(L)'
;MTDKKYDEFYYCVDNTVYPCSCYWDLYEKDSQEATRIYESKMYCPICKQAPIIVAKGKIRKYMRVKNVDAHHSDCIYFLEEASKKETQIYYDDLDKSDISNKLKYLLNKMLKSQLAGKNISTKVSNPSSNRENIDITITTNNYKKKKYLPHISLYSRNIRENLNIVKMYYGKVKIYCKKWENGGISIYILTLNNKQICAISANKNVYKHLDIIFPEKKENAETYYVTFACEMYEKGAYLNGILIDSRMAIFEKVKD
;
A
#
# COMPACT_ATOMS: atom_id res chain seq x y z
N MET A 1 -17.64 -1.81 12.73
CA MET A 1 -16.53 -1.90 11.76
C MET A 1 -16.17 -0.49 11.33
N THR A 2 -14.89 -0.14 11.37
CA THR A 2 -14.37 1.07 10.71
C THR A 2 -14.53 0.90 9.20
N ASP A 3 -15.07 1.91 8.52
CA ASP A 3 -15.17 1.91 7.05
C ASP A 3 -13.76 1.89 6.44
N LYS A 4 -13.35 0.75 5.88
CA LYS A 4 -12.06 0.63 5.19
C LYS A 4 -12.03 1.61 4.03
N LYS A 5 -10.93 2.37 3.95
CA LYS A 5 -10.68 3.32 2.87
C LYS A 5 -9.88 2.65 1.78
N TYR A 6 -10.27 2.91 0.54
CA TYR A 6 -9.68 2.28 -0.64
C TYR A 6 -8.73 3.25 -1.35
N ASP A 7 -7.55 2.73 -1.69
CA ASP A 7 -6.52 3.47 -2.45
C ASP A 7 -6.48 3.08 -3.93
N GLU A 8 -7.33 2.15 -4.33
CA GLU A 8 -7.47 1.60 -5.67
C GLU A 8 -8.88 1.05 -5.86
N PHE A 9 -9.30 0.95 -7.11
CA PHE A 9 -10.60 0.40 -7.48
C PHE A 9 -10.49 -0.39 -8.79
N TYR A 10 -11.27 -1.45 -8.90
CA TYR A 10 -11.52 -2.09 -10.19
C TYR A 10 -12.55 -1.28 -10.97
N TYR A 11 -12.22 -0.91 -12.20
CA TYR A 11 -13.11 -0.21 -13.12
C TYR A 11 -13.73 -1.23 -14.08
N CYS A 12 -15.06 -1.37 -14.02
CA CYS A 12 -15.75 -2.43 -14.75
C CYS A 12 -15.79 -2.22 -16.27
N VAL A 13 -15.58 -0.98 -16.76
CA VAL A 13 -15.70 -0.65 -18.19
C VAL A 13 -14.55 -1.25 -19.00
N ASP A 14 -13.33 -1.22 -18.47
CA ASP A 14 -12.12 -1.71 -19.16
C ASP A 14 -11.42 -2.86 -18.41
N ASN A 15 -12.06 -3.38 -17.36
CA ASN A 15 -11.54 -4.46 -16.52
C ASN A 15 -10.20 -4.19 -15.82
N THR A 16 -9.85 -2.92 -15.61
CA THR A 16 -8.54 -2.53 -15.05
C THR A 16 -8.65 -2.09 -13.59
N VAL A 17 -7.60 -2.35 -12.80
CA VAL A 17 -7.47 -1.79 -11.44
C VAL A 17 -6.68 -0.49 -11.52
N TYR A 18 -7.31 0.61 -11.14
CA TYR A 18 -6.71 1.93 -11.12
C TYR A 18 -6.38 2.37 -9.69
N PRO A 19 -5.28 3.12 -9.49
CA PRO A 19 -5.08 3.86 -8.25
C PRO A 19 -6.16 4.94 -8.11
N CYS A 20 -6.54 5.26 -6.87
CA CYS A 20 -7.56 6.27 -6.61
C CYS A 20 -7.16 7.66 -7.12
N SER A 21 -5.86 7.93 -7.33
CA SER A 21 -5.37 9.17 -7.92
C SER A 21 -5.95 9.44 -9.31
N CYS A 22 -6.20 8.42 -10.14
CA CYS A 22 -6.84 8.62 -11.44
C CYS A 22 -8.22 9.31 -11.32
N TYR A 23 -9.01 8.90 -10.33
CA TYR A 23 -10.28 9.56 -10.02
C TYR A 23 -10.04 10.97 -9.45
N TRP A 24 -9.15 11.10 -8.46
CA TRP A 24 -8.99 12.35 -7.75
C TRP A 24 -8.37 13.47 -8.58
N ASP A 25 -7.38 13.15 -9.41
CA ASP A 25 -6.71 14.10 -10.30
C ASP A 25 -7.68 14.63 -11.35
N LEU A 26 -8.62 13.81 -11.81
CA LEU A 26 -9.70 14.26 -12.69
C LEU A 26 -10.74 15.06 -11.89
N TYR A 27 -11.16 14.58 -10.72
CA TYR A 27 -12.16 15.25 -9.89
C TYR A 27 -11.77 16.67 -9.49
N GLU A 28 -10.48 16.91 -9.25
CA GLU A 28 -9.94 18.24 -8.93
C GLU A 28 -9.92 19.20 -10.13
N LYS A 29 -9.88 18.67 -11.36
CA LYS A 29 -9.93 19.46 -12.60
C LYS A 29 -11.37 19.67 -13.06
N ASP A 30 -12.15 18.60 -13.06
CA ASP A 30 -13.55 18.56 -13.47
C ASP A 30 -14.29 17.47 -12.66
N SER A 31 -14.99 17.91 -11.62
CA SER A 31 -15.75 17.01 -10.76
C SER A 31 -16.93 16.34 -11.46
N GLN A 32 -17.55 17.01 -12.45
CA GLN A 32 -18.70 16.45 -13.17
C GLN A 32 -18.25 15.32 -14.09
N GLU A 33 -17.14 15.53 -14.79
CA GLU A 33 -16.55 14.52 -15.66
C GLU A 33 -16.05 13.31 -14.87
N ALA A 34 -15.39 13.52 -13.73
CA ALA A 34 -14.98 12.42 -12.85
C ALA A 34 -16.16 11.57 -12.39
N THR A 35 -17.25 12.22 -11.97
CA THR A 35 -18.48 11.54 -11.59
C THR A 35 -19.06 10.75 -12.78
N ARG A 36 -19.17 11.35 -13.97
CA ARG A 36 -19.70 10.70 -15.18
C ARG A 36 -18.88 9.47 -15.59
N ILE A 37 -17.55 9.56 -15.55
CA ILE A 37 -16.65 8.48 -15.94
C ILE A 37 -16.69 7.33 -14.93
N TYR A 38 -16.62 7.63 -13.63
CA TYR A 38 -16.28 6.62 -12.62
C TYR A 38 -17.43 6.22 -11.68
N GLU A 39 -18.35 7.11 -11.32
CA GLU A 39 -19.37 6.76 -10.33
C GLU A 39 -20.22 5.57 -10.79
N SER A 40 -20.52 4.68 -9.83
CA SER A 40 -21.24 3.42 -10.05
C SER A 40 -20.54 2.40 -10.98
N LYS A 41 -19.30 2.66 -11.42
CA LYS A 41 -18.45 1.74 -12.22
C LYS A 41 -17.20 1.28 -11.47
N MET A 42 -17.04 1.71 -10.22
CA MET A 42 -15.93 1.35 -9.33
C MET A 42 -16.34 0.23 -8.38
N TYR A 43 -15.50 -0.80 -8.29
CA TYR A 43 -15.72 -1.93 -7.40
C TYR A 43 -14.43 -2.30 -6.66
N CYS A 44 -14.57 -3.17 -5.67
CA CYS A 44 -13.45 -3.74 -4.93
C CYS A 44 -12.38 -4.27 -5.90
N PRO A 45 -11.12 -3.83 -5.76
CA PRO A 45 -10.03 -4.25 -6.66
C PRO A 45 -9.66 -5.73 -6.52
N ILE A 46 -10.12 -6.40 -5.45
CA ILE A 46 -9.82 -7.81 -5.18
C ILE A 46 -10.95 -8.72 -5.65
N CYS A 47 -12.17 -8.53 -5.15
CA CYS A 47 -13.30 -9.40 -5.53
C CYS A 47 -14.05 -8.93 -6.78
N LYS A 48 -13.81 -7.71 -7.26
CA LYS A 48 -14.47 -7.11 -8.44
C LYS A 48 -16.00 -7.02 -8.37
N GLN A 49 -16.58 -7.22 -7.19
CA GLN A 49 -18.04 -7.33 -6.97
C GLN A 49 -18.59 -6.24 -6.04
N ALA A 50 -17.90 -5.91 -4.95
CA ALA A 50 -18.43 -4.98 -3.97
C ALA A 50 -18.32 -3.53 -4.47
N PRO A 51 -19.42 -2.77 -4.61
CA PRO A 51 -19.37 -1.42 -5.17
C PRO A 51 -18.61 -0.44 -4.27
N ILE A 52 -17.70 0.32 -4.86
CA ILE A 52 -16.99 1.43 -4.21
C ILE A 52 -17.72 2.74 -4.52
N ILE A 53 -17.90 3.56 -3.48
CA ILE A 53 -18.50 4.88 -3.56
C ILE A 53 -17.54 5.94 -3.01
N VAL A 54 -17.77 7.18 -3.40
CA VAL A 54 -17.09 8.35 -2.84
C VAL A 54 -17.91 8.91 -1.68
N ALA A 55 -17.38 8.77 -0.48
CA ALA A 55 -17.98 9.29 0.75
C ALA A 55 -17.39 10.64 1.12
N LYS A 56 -18.20 11.47 1.82
CA LYS A 56 -17.73 12.70 2.47
C LYS A 56 -17.02 12.32 3.77
N GLY A 57 -15.77 12.74 3.93
CA GLY A 57 -15.04 12.68 5.20
C GLY A 57 -14.96 14.06 5.86
N LYS A 58 -14.47 14.10 7.11
CA LYS A 58 -14.34 15.34 7.89
C LYS A 58 -13.43 16.37 7.20
N ILE A 59 -12.32 15.92 6.65
CA ILE A 59 -11.32 16.78 5.99
C ILE A 59 -11.49 16.74 4.46
N ARG A 60 -11.71 15.56 3.90
CA ARG A 60 -11.79 15.33 2.45
C ARG A 60 -12.64 14.12 2.12
N LYS A 61 -13.09 14.08 0.86
CA LYS A 61 -13.75 12.89 0.30
C LYS A 61 -12.77 11.71 0.28
N TYR A 62 -13.31 10.50 0.40
CA TYR A 62 -12.56 9.25 0.36
C TYR A 62 -13.40 8.14 -0.27
N MET A 63 -12.74 7.10 -0.77
CA MET A 63 -13.41 5.93 -1.32
C MET A 63 -13.65 4.88 -0.24
N ARG A 64 -14.86 4.32 -0.20
CA ARG A 64 -15.22 3.19 0.67
C ARG A 64 -16.16 2.25 -0.07
N VAL A 65 -16.31 1.02 0.43
CA VAL A 65 -17.36 0.12 -0.04
C VAL A 65 -18.74 0.64 0.40
N LYS A 66 -19.75 0.49 -0.46
CA LYS A 66 -21.14 0.87 -0.13
C LYS A 66 -21.71 0.04 1.02
N ASN A 67 -21.54 -1.27 0.94
CA ASN A 67 -21.89 -2.26 1.96
C ASN A 67 -20.80 -3.34 2.03
N VAL A 68 -20.31 -3.68 3.23
CA VAL A 68 -19.28 -4.71 3.43
C VAL A 68 -19.79 -6.09 3.01
N ASP A 69 -21.08 -6.37 3.18
CA ASP A 69 -21.69 -7.66 2.80
C ASP A 69 -21.77 -7.87 1.28
N ALA A 70 -21.48 -6.83 0.49
CA ALA A 70 -21.37 -6.95 -0.96
C ALA A 70 -20.06 -7.62 -1.41
N HIS A 71 -19.13 -7.90 -0.49
CA HIS A 71 -17.95 -8.69 -0.78
C HIS A 71 -18.28 -10.19 -0.85
N HIS A 72 -17.62 -10.90 -1.78
CA HIS A 72 -17.51 -12.34 -1.68
C HIS A 72 -16.82 -12.73 -0.36
N SER A 73 -17.22 -13.83 0.27
CA SER A 73 -16.64 -14.29 1.53
C SER A 73 -15.12 -14.46 1.43
N ASP A 74 -14.60 -14.80 0.24
CA ASP A 74 -13.17 -14.96 -0.05
C ASP A 74 -12.38 -13.64 -0.23
N CYS A 75 -13.04 -12.49 -0.11
CA CYS A 75 -12.37 -11.20 -0.23
C CYS A 75 -11.62 -10.82 1.05
N ILE A 76 -10.35 -10.41 0.95
CA ILE A 76 -9.59 -9.90 2.11
C ILE A 76 -10.26 -8.68 2.77
N TYR A 77 -10.98 -7.87 2.00
CA TYR A 77 -11.66 -6.69 2.53
C TYR A 77 -12.97 -7.01 3.27
N PHE A 78 -13.47 -8.24 3.15
CA PHE A 78 -14.55 -8.75 3.99
C PHE A 78 -14.09 -9.00 5.44
N LEU A 79 -12.80 -9.35 5.63
CA LEU A 79 -12.23 -9.58 6.96
C LEU A 79 -12.22 -8.30 7.80
N GLU A 80 -12.38 -8.43 9.11
CA GLU A 80 -12.10 -7.32 10.04
C GLU A 80 -10.63 -6.90 9.96
N GLU A 81 -10.37 -5.61 10.09
CA GLU A 81 -9.01 -5.09 10.17
C GLU A 81 -8.36 -5.45 11.51
N ALA A 82 -7.07 -5.83 11.46
CA ALA A 82 -6.28 -6.08 12.66
C ALA A 82 -6.13 -4.80 13.50
N SER A 83 -6.33 -4.91 14.81
CA SER A 83 -6.11 -3.80 15.74
C SER A 83 -4.63 -3.47 15.89
N LYS A 84 -4.32 -2.33 16.53
CA LYS A 84 -2.94 -1.95 16.87
C LYS A 84 -2.21 -3.04 17.65
N LYS A 85 -2.85 -3.60 18.69
CA LYS A 85 -2.25 -4.64 19.53
C LYS A 85 -1.98 -5.92 18.75
N GLU A 86 -2.94 -6.37 17.95
CA GLU A 86 -2.81 -7.58 17.11
C GLU A 86 -1.72 -7.41 16.05
N THR A 87 -1.65 -6.23 15.44
CA THR A 87 -0.63 -5.92 14.44
C THR A 87 0.75 -5.87 15.08
N GLN A 88 0.88 -5.26 16.26
CA GLN A 88 2.14 -5.22 17.00
C GLN A 88 2.63 -6.63 17.34
N ILE A 89 1.76 -7.48 17.91
CA ILE A 89 2.09 -8.88 18.22
C ILE A 89 2.56 -9.62 16.95
N TYR A 90 1.86 -9.45 15.83
CA TYR A 90 2.25 -10.08 14.57
C TYR A 90 3.64 -9.65 14.08
N TYR A 91 3.98 -8.36 14.22
CA TYR A 91 5.29 -7.85 13.83
C TYR A 91 6.39 -8.12 14.88
N ASP A 92 6.05 -8.43 16.13
CA ASP A 92 7.01 -8.78 17.20
C ASP A 92 7.37 -10.28 17.19
N ASP A 93 6.45 -11.16 16.77
CA ASP A 93 6.59 -12.63 16.77
C ASP A 93 7.38 -13.17 15.56
N LEU A 94 8.56 -12.60 15.38
CA LEU A 94 9.38 -12.53 14.18
C LEU A 94 9.87 -13.87 13.53
N ASP A 95 8.98 -14.75 13.08
CA ASP A 95 9.28 -15.65 11.95
C ASP A 95 9.15 -14.86 10.62
N LYS A 96 10.18 -14.05 10.34
CA LYS A 96 10.12 -12.95 9.34
C LYS A 96 10.10 -13.39 7.87
N SER A 97 9.86 -14.66 7.57
CA SER A 97 9.63 -15.14 6.20
C SER A 97 8.26 -14.70 5.69
N ASP A 98 7.26 -14.63 6.58
CA ASP A 98 5.88 -14.28 6.22
C ASP A 98 5.74 -12.81 5.78
N ILE A 99 6.33 -11.86 6.50
CA ILE A 99 6.24 -10.43 6.15
C ILE A 99 6.82 -10.18 4.75
N SER A 100 7.99 -10.75 4.45
CA SER A 100 8.62 -10.61 3.14
C SER A 100 7.70 -11.13 2.02
N ASN A 101 7.02 -12.26 2.24
CA ASN A 101 6.06 -12.80 1.28
C ASN A 101 4.85 -11.87 1.06
N LYS A 102 4.31 -11.27 2.12
CA LYS A 102 3.21 -10.29 2.01
C LYS A 102 3.64 -9.01 1.28
N LEU A 103 4.84 -8.54 1.54
CA LEU A 103 5.44 -7.41 0.81
C LEU A 103 5.65 -7.76 -0.68
N LYS A 104 6.20 -8.94 -0.99
CA LYS A 104 6.34 -9.43 -2.38
C LYS A 104 5.00 -9.52 -3.09
N TYR A 105 3.94 -9.94 -2.40
CA TYR A 105 2.60 -9.96 -2.98
C TYR A 105 2.13 -8.55 -3.37
N LEU A 106 2.28 -7.56 -2.47
CA LEU A 106 1.96 -6.16 -2.78
C LEU A 106 2.79 -5.62 -3.96
N LEU A 107 4.07 -5.98 -4.03
CA LEU A 107 4.96 -5.62 -5.13
C LEU A 107 4.47 -6.23 -6.45
N ASN A 108 4.23 -7.54 -6.47
CA ASN A 108 3.74 -8.27 -7.64
C ASN A 108 2.39 -7.76 -8.11
N LYS A 109 1.50 -7.35 -7.19
CA LYS A 109 0.24 -6.71 -7.52
C LYS A 109 0.43 -5.40 -8.28
N MET A 110 1.36 -4.54 -7.84
CA MET A 110 1.71 -3.30 -8.55
C MET A 110 2.36 -3.57 -9.92
N LEU A 111 3.19 -4.61 -10.04
CA LEU A 111 3.83 -4.96 -11.31
C LEU A 111 2.82 -5.52 -12.31
N LYS A 112 1.86 -6.36 -11.86
CA LYS A 112 0.80 -6.92 -12.73
C LYS A 112 -0.16 -5.87 -13.25
N SER A 113 -0.53 -4.87 -12.45
CA SER A 113 -1.41 -3.78 -12.92
C SER A 113 -0.79 -2.98 -14.07
N GLN A 114 0.54 -2.89 -14.15
CA GLN A 114 1.23 -2.27 -15.28
C GLN A 114 1.10 -3.05 -16.59
N LEU A 115 1.18 -4.38 -16.51
CA LEU A 115 1.10 -5.26 -17.68
C LEU A 115 -0.31 -5.27 -18.27
N ALA A 116 -1.33 -5.18 -17.41
CA ALA A 116 -2.73 -5.08 -17.83
C ALA A 116 -3.00 -3.79 -18.65
N GLY A 117 -2.40 -2.65 -18.26
CA GLY A 117 -2.51 -1.39 -19.00
C GLY A 117 -1.75 -1.35 -20.34
N LYS A 118 -0.96 -2.37 -20.68
CA LYS A 118 -0.21 -2.47 -21.94
C LYS A 118 -0.86 -3.41 -22.99
N ASN A 119 -2.11 -3.85 -22.80
CA ASN A 119 -2.80 -4.78 -23.70
C ASN A 119 -1.99 -6.07 -23.99
N ILE A 120 -1.42 -6.68 -22.95
CA ILE A 120 -0.92 -8.06 -23.08
C ILE A 120 -1.98 -8.99 -22.51
N SER A 121 -2.80 -9.53 -23.41
CA SER A 121 -3.66 -10.70 -23.19
C SER A 121 -2.77 -11.89 -22.82
N THR A 122 -2.45 -12.02 -21.54
CA THR A 122 -2.04 -13.29 -20.96
C THR A 122 -3.21 -13.79 -20.14
N LYS A 123 -3.84 -14.87 -20.61
CA LYS A 123 -4.74 -15.69 -19.80
C LYS A 123 -3.94 -16.22 -18.62
N VAL A 124 -3.91 -15.46 -17.53
CA VAL A 124 -3.38 -15.96 -16.26
C VAL A 124 -4.56 -16.55 -15.52
N SER A 125 -4.50 -17.88 -15.39
CA SER A 125 -5.31 -18.71 -14.51
C SER A 125 -5.68 -17.99 -13.21
N ASN A 126 -6.96 -18.08 -12.82
CA ASN A 126 -7.48 -17.61 -11.54
C ASN A 126 -6.46 -17.85 -10.43
N PRO A 127 -5.98 -16.81 -9.71
CA PRO A 127 -5.19 -17.04 -8.52
C PRO A 127 -6.08 -17.80 -7.55
N SER A 128 -5.68 -19.02 -7.23
CA SER A 128 -6.09 -19.73 -6.02
C SER A 128 -6.14 -18.75 -4.84
N SER A 129 -7.29 -18.70 -4.18
CA SER A 129 -7.59 -17.98 -2.93
C SER A 129 -6.85 -16.64 -2.73
N ASN A 130 -7.44 -15.54 -3.20
CA ASN A 130 -7.03 -14.14 -2.92
C ASN A 130 -6.84 -13.81 -1.41
N ARG A 131 -7.21 -14.70 -0.48
CA ARG A 131 -7.15 -14.51 0.97
C ARG A 131 -5.73 -14.50 1.55
N GLU A 132 -4.82 -15.32 1.04
CA GLU A 132 -3.65 -15.79 1.84
C GLU A 132 -2.49 -14.78 1.97
N ASN A 133 -2.46 -13.71 1.19
CA ASN A 133 -1.25 -12.90 1.09
C ASN A 133 -1.27 -11.56 1.85
N ILE A 134 -2.41 -11.09 2.36
CA ILE A 134 -2.47 -9.85 3.19
C ILE A 134 -3.42 -10.01 4.40
N ASP A 135 -3.71 -11.24 4.81
CA ASP A 135 -4.34 -11.54 6.09
C ASP A 135 -3.31 -11.87 7.17
N ILE A 136 -3.72 -11.79 8.43
CA ILE A 136 -3.03 -12.41 9.58
C ILE A 136 -4.00 -13.32 10.30
N THR A 137 -3.50 -14.41 10.85
CA THR A 137 -4.30 -15.30 11.68
C THR A 137 -4.05 -14.94 13.14
N ILE A 138 -5.06 -14.40 13.81
CA ILE A 138 -5.02 -14.14 15.26
C ILE A 138 -5.56 -15.36 15.98
N THR A 139 -4.79 -15.88 16.94
CA THR A 139 -5.21 -16.97 17.81
C THR A 139 -5.56 -16.41 19.19
N THR A 140 -6.79 -16.61 19.65
CA THR A 140 -7.26 -16.19 20.98
C THR A 140 -8.12 -17.30 21.57
N ASN A 141 -7.85 -17.72 22.82
CA ASN A 141 -8.68 -18.62 23.63
C ASN A 141 -9.46 -19.69 22.82
N ASN A 142 -8.72 -20.56 22.13
CA ASN A 142 -9.22 -21.72 21.36
C ASN A 142 -9.89 -21.47 20.00
N TYR A 143 -9.89 -20.25 19.47
CA TYR A 143 -10.29 -20.00 18.08
C TYR A 143 -9.22 -19.21 17.30
N LYS A 144 -9.12 -19.53 16.01
CA LYS A 144 -8.30 -18.82 15.04
C LYS A 144 -9.20 -17.92 14.20
N LYS A 145 -8.96 -16.61 14.21
CA LYS A 145 -9.68 -15.63 13.39
C LYS A 145 -8.73 -14.99 12.40
N LYS A 146 -9.08 -15.01 11.12
CA LYS A 146 -8.36 -14.25 10.09
C LYS A 146 -8.77 -12.79 10.14
N LYS A 147 -7.78 -11.90 10.10
CA LYS A 147 -7.96 -10.46 10.02
C LYS A 147 -7.15 -9.87 8.88
N TYR A 148 -7.63 -8.78 8.32
CA TYR A 148 -6.94 -8.00 7.31
C TYR A 148 -5.76 -7.25 7.93
N LEU A 149 -4.56 -7.42 7.36
CA LEU A 149 -3.37 -6.68 7.77
C LEU A 149 -3.38 -5.29 7.09
N PRO A 150 -3.34 -4.19 7.87
CA PRO A 150 -3.40 -2.85 7.31
C PRO A 150 -2.28 -2.58 6.30
N HIS A 151 -2.69 -2.15 5.10
CA HIS A 151 -1.79 -1.63 4.08
C HIS A 151 -2.38 -0.38 3.42
N ILE A 152 -1.49 0.52 2.99
CA ILE A 152 -1.86 1.84 2.47
C ILE A 152 -0.92 2.29 1.37
N SER A 153 -1.47 2.90 0.33
CA SER A 153 -0.67 3.48 -0.75
C SER A 153 0.08 4.70 -0.26
N LEU A 154 1.32 4.91 -0.74
CA LEU A 154 2.10 6.13 -0.51
C LEU A 154 1.44 7.38 -1.14
N TYR A 155 0.53 7.17 -2.10
CA TYR A 155 -0.29 8.22 -2.70
C TYR A 155 -1.65 8.37 -2.02
N SER A 156 -1.93 7.58 -0.98
CA SER A 156 -3.19 7.65 -0.28
C SER A 156 -3.39 9.04 0.29
N ARG A 157 -4.57 9.60 0.02
CA ARG A 157 -5.03 10.78 0.73
C ARG A 157 -5.08 10.51 2.23
N ASN A 158 -5.31 9.28 2.70
CA ASN A 158 -5.47 8.99 4.12
C ASN A 158 -4.18 8.51 4.80
N ILE A 159 -3.01 8.70 4.17
CA ILE A 159 -1.71 8.21 4.67
C ILE A 159 -1.36 8.69 6.09
N ARG A 160 -1.90 9.84 6.52
CA ARG A 160 -1.70 10.43 7.86
C ARG A 160 -2.69 9.93 8.92
N GLU A 161 -3.63 9.07 8.58
CA GLU A 161 -4.57 8.51 9.56
C GLU A 161 -3.95 7.30 10.25
N ASN A 162 -4.23 7.10 11.54
CA ASN A 162 -3.72 5.97 12.32
C ASN A 162 -2.20 5.78 12.14
N LEU A 163 -1.39 6.80 12.38
CA LEU A 163 0.07 6.71 12.19
C LEU A 163 0.75 5.77 13.21
N ASN A 164 0.14 5.65 14.39
CA ASN A 164 0.65 4.92 15.55
C ASN A 164 0.48 3.38 15.49
N ILE A 165 0.41 2.80 14.29
CA ILE A 165 0.30 1.35 14.05
C ILE A 165 1.24 0.98 12.90
N VAL A 166 1.91 -0.16 13.00
CA VAL A 166 2.70 -0.70 11.89
C VAL A 166 1.78 -1.03 10.72
N LYS A 167 2.08 -0.49 9.53
CA LYS A 167 1.33 -0.79 8.30
C LYS A 167 2.30 -1.16 7.19
N MET A 168 1.81 -1.87 6.19
CA MET A 168 2.52 -1.99 4.92
C MET A 168 2.22 -0.79 4.03
N TYR A 169 3.26 -0.12 3.57
CA TYR A 169 3.21 0.98 2.62
C TYR A 169 3.68 0.50 1.27
N TYR A 170 3.04 0.96 0.20
CA TYR A 170 3.41 0.58 -1.15
C TYR A 170 3.24 1.71 -2.17
N GLY A 171 4.02 1.69 -3.24
CA GLY A 171 3.82 2.61 -4.36
C GLY A 171 4.99 2.66 -5.33
N LYS A 172 4.76 3.26 -6.50
CA LYS A 172 5.81 3.64 -7.46
C LYS A 172 6.31 5.04 -7.11
N VAL A 173 7.57 5.18 -6.71
CA VAL A 173 8.11 6.41 -6.10
C VAL A 173 9.51 6.71 -6.61
N LYS A 174 9.98 7.94 -6.38
CA LYS A 174 11.38 8.30 -6.56
C LYS A 174 12.13 8.22 -5.23
N ILE A 175 13.35 7.72 -5.25
CA ILE A 175 14.16 7.50 -4.04
C ILE A 175 15.55 8.11 -4.20
N TYR A 176 15.99 8.78 -3.14
CA TYR A 176 17.40 9.04 -2.87
C TYR A 176 17.65 8.80 -1.38
N CYS A 177 18.91 8.79 -0.97
CA CYS A 177 19.29 8.54 0.40
C CYS A 177 20.30 9.57 0.92
N LYS A 178 20.46 9.62 2.24
CA LYS A 178 21.60 10.26 2.91
C LYS A 178 22.17 9.30 3.94
N LYS A 179 23.45 8.98 3.82
CA LYS A 179 24.18 8.19 4.83
C LYS A 179 24.50 9.05 6.05
N TRP A 180 24.49 8.44 7.21
CA TRP A 180 24.89 9.05 8.47
C TRP A 180 26.36 8.70 8.77
N GLU A 181 27.02 9.50 9.59
CA GLU A 181 28.42 9.26 9.98
C GLU A 181 28.63 7.88 10.64
N ASN A 182 27.64 7.42 11.42
CA ASN A 182 27.69 6.10 12.07
C ASN A 182 27.37 4.91 11.14
N GLY A 183 27.20 5.16 9.83
CA GLY A 183 26.90 4.14 8.83
C GLY A 183 25.41 3.78 8.69
N GLY A 184 24.52 4.46 9.42
CA GLY A 184 23.08 4.41 9.15
C GLY A 184 22.69 5.19 7.89
N ILE A 185 21.40 5.17 7.57
CA ILE A 185 20.87 5.80 6.35
C ILE A 185 19.47 6.38 6.58
N SER A 186 19.20 7.50 5.92
CA SER A 186 17.85 8.01 5.68
C SER A 186 17.51 7.81 4.20
N ILE A 187 16.52 6.96 3.92
CA ILE A 187 15.95 6.73 2.58
C ILE A 187 14.78 7.70 2.40
N TYR A 188 14.92 8.67 1.51
CA TYR A 188 13.90 9.67 1.22
C TYR A 188 13.04 9.22 0.06
N ILE A 189 11.72 9.21 0.28
CA ILE A 189 10.72 8.75 -0.67
C ILE A 189 9.92 9.94 -1.19
N LEU A 190 9.92 10.09 -2.51
CA LEU A 190 9.29 11.18 -3.22
C LEU A 190 8.16 10.66 -4.13
N THR A 191 7.18 11.51 -4.40
CA THR A 191 6.28 11.33 -5.54
C THR A 191 7.09 11.39 -6.85
N LEU A 192 6.49 10.92 -7.94
CA LEU A 192 7.09 11.08 -9.28
C LEU A 192 7.33 12.55 -9.68
N ASN A 193 6.57 13.48 -9.09
CA ASN A 193 6.73 14.93 -9.24
C ASN A 193 7.72 15.54 -8.22
N ASN A 194 8.61 14.75 -7.64
CA ASN A 194 9.68 15.16 -6.72
C ASN A 194 9.21 15.79 -5.38
N LYS A 195 7.94 15.61 -5.00
CA LYS A 195 7.42 16.03 -3.69
C LYS A 195 7.72 14.96 -2.65
N GLN A 196 8.32 15.34 -1.52
CA GLN A 196 8.62 14.39 -0.45
C GLN A 196 7.35 13.89 0.24
N ILE A 197 7.21 12.57 0.32
CA ILE A 197 6.10 11.88 0.99
C ILE A 197 6.54 11.49 2.40
N CYS A 198 7.63 10.72 2.47
CA CYS A 198 8.15 10.21 3.72
C CYS A 198 9.67 9.99 3.66
N ALA A 199 10.26 9.68 4.82
CA ALA A 199 11.61 9.15 4.92
C ALA A 199 11.61 7.91 5.83
N ILE A 200 12.44 6.93 5.48
CA ILE A 200 12.66 5.72 6.28
C ILE A 200 14.10 5.73 6.74
N SER A 201 14.28 5.65 8.05
CA SER A 201 15.59 5.55 8.67
C SER A 201 15.95 4.08 8.91
N ALA A 202 17.19 3.68 8.64
CA ALA A 202 17.72 2.37 8.98
C ALA A 202 19.11 2.50 9.60
N ASN A 203 19.41 1.72 10.63
CA ASN A 203 20.76 1.67 11.20
C ASN A 203 21.71 0.90 10.25
N LYS A 204 23.01 0.95 10.54
CA LYS A 204 24.06 0.29 9.75
C LYS A 204 23.79 -1.21 9.51
N ASN A 205 23.32 -1.92 10.53
CA ASN A 205 23.08 -3.37 10.45
C ASN A 205 21.91 -3.68 9.52
N VAL A 206 20.81 -2.94 9.62
CA VAL A 206 19.66 -3.09 8.74
C VAL A 206 20.02 -2.70 7.31
N TYR A 207 20.66 -1.54 7.13
CA TYR A 207 21.01 -1.03 5.80
C TYR A 207 21.94 -1.98 5.03
N LYS A 208 22.95 -2.54 5.71
CA LYS A 208 23.88 -3.51 5.11
C LYS A 208 23.15 -4.71 4.48
N HIS A 209 22.02 -5.12 5.05
CA HIS A 209 21.23 -6.26 4.56
C HIS A 209 20.13 -5.89 3.55
N LEU A 210 19.96 -4.61 3.21
CA LEU A 210 19.06 -4.23 2.11
C LEU A 210 19.68 -4.54 0.74
N ASP A 211 21.01 -4.60 0.65
CA ASP A 211 21.77 -4.93 -0.57
C ASP A 211 21.40 -4.07 -1.79
N ILE A 212 21.09 -2.78 -1.56
CA ILE A 212 20.70 -1.83 -2.60
C ILE A 212 21.51 -0.54 -2.48
N ILE A 213 21.99 -0.08 -3.63
CA ILE A 213 22.67 1.21 -3.77
C ILE A 213 21.63 2.24 -4.22
N PHE A 214 21.35 3.21 -3.36
CA PHE A 214 20.45 4.32 -3.68
C PHE A 214 21.25 5.54 -4.14
N PRO A 215 20.67 6.42 -4.97
CA PRO A 215 21.25 7.72 -5.27
C PRO A 215 21.44 8.56 -4.00
N GLU A 216 22.55 9.29 -3.87
CA GLU A 216 22.84 10.09 -2.66
C GLU A 216 22.35 11.55 -2.73
N LYS A 217 21.82 11.96 -3.88
CA LYS A 217 21.31 13.31 -4.12
C LYS A 217 19.88 13.29 -4.62
N LYS A 218 19.10 14.28 -4.20
CA LYS A 218 17.69 14.43 -4.59
C LYS A 218 17.50 14.61 -6.10
N GLU A 219 18.38 15.36 -6.74
CA GLU A 219 18.37 15.58 -8.20
C GLU A 219 18.56 14.29 -9.01
N ASN A 220 19.25 13.30 -8.43
CA ASN A 220 19.50 12.00 -9.03
C ASN A 220 18.52 10.92 -8.55
N ALA A 221 17.40 11.31 -7.93
CA ALA A 221 16.46 10.35 -7.39
C ALA A 221 15.91 9.44 -8.48
N GLU A 222 16.03 8.13 -8.28
CA GLU A 222 15.64 7.11 -9.26
C GLU A 222 14.27 6.52 -8.92
N THR A 223 13.60 5.95 -9.92
CA THR A 223 12.24 5.42 -9.74
C THR A 223 12.28 3.95 -9.30
N TYR A 224 11.49 3.63 -8.28
CA TYR A 224 11.33 2.28 -7.72
C TYR A 224 9.86 1.93 -7.51
N TYR A 225 9.53 0.65 -7.59
CA TYR A 225 8.41 0.10 -6.83
C TYR A 225 8.89 -0.24 -5.43
N VAL A 226 8.16 0.22 -4.42
CA VAL A 226 8.50 -0.06 -3.02
C VAL A 226 7.35 -0.71 -2.30
N THR A 227 7.71 -1.61 -1.39
CA THR A 227 6.82 -2.12 -0.35
C THR A 227 7.60 -2.20 0.94
N PHE A 228 7.10 -1.63 2.03
CA PHE A 228 7.76 -1.73 3.32
C PHE A 228 6.77 -1.70 4.48
N ALA A 229 7.14 -2.28 5.62
CA ALA A 229 6.37 -2.25 6.84
C ALA A 229 7.10 -1.44 7.92
N CYS A 230 6.43 -0.44 8.49
CA CYS A 230 6.91 0.26 9.67
C CYS A 230 5.77 1.03 10.35
N GLU A 231 6.00 1.48 11.58
CA GLU A 231 5.22 2.57 12.15
C GLU A 231 5.73 3.90 11.57
N MET A 232 4.81 4.81 11.26
CA MET A 232 5.15 6.15 10.78
C MET A 232 4.72 7.20 11.80
N TYR A 233 5.38 8.35 11.79
CA TYR A 233 5.02 9.50 12.59
C TYR A 233 5.26 10.78 11.80
N GLU A 234 4.63 11.87 12.21
CA GLU A 234 4.84 13.16 11.53
C GLU A 234 6.20 13.76 11.91
N LYS A 235 6.94 14.23 10.91
CA LYS A 235 8.21 14.95 11.09
C LYS A 235 8.17 16.21 10.23
N GLY A 236 7.62 17.27 10.79
CA GLY A 236 7.36 18.51 10.05
C GLY A 236 6.39 18.26 8.89
N ALA A 237 6.82 18.53 7.66
CA ALA A 237 5.96 18.45 6.47
C ALA A 237 5.79 17.02 5.89
N TYR A 238 6.56 16.03 6.34
CA TYR A 238 6.58 14.67 5.78
C TYR A 238 6.47 13.61 6.89
N LEU A 239 6.18 12.36 6.49
CA LEU A 239 6.12 11.24 7.42
C LEU A 239 7.51 10.62 7.62
N ASN A 240 7.84 10.19 8.83
CA ASN A 240 9.08 9.49 9.11
C ASN A 240 8.77 8.10 9.68
N GLY A 241 9.52 7.09 9.27
CA GLY A 241 9.46 5.74 9.81
C GLY A 241 10.86 5.20 10.09
N ILE A 242 10.92 4.14 10.89
CA ILE A 242 12.17 3.43 11.20
C ILE A 242 12.02 1.99 10.71
N LEU A 243 12.98 1.55 9.90
CA LEU A 243 13.10 0.17 9.48
C LEU A 243 13.98 -0.60 10.47
N ILE A 244 13.37 -1.55 11.18
CA ILE A 244 14.03 -2.33 12.23
C ILE A 244 14.63 -3.65 11.73
N ASP A 245 14.20 -4.14 10.56
CA ASP A 245 14.72 -5.33 9.89
C ASP A 245 14.67 -5.15 8.37
N SER A 246 15.70 -5.61 7.66
CA SER A 246 15.80 -5.44 6.20
C SER A 246 14.71 -6.20 5.43
N ARG A 247 14.20 -7.31 5.98
CA ARG A 247 13.10 -8.10 5.37
C ARG A 247 11.76 -7.37 5.39
N MET A 248 11.64 -6.29 6.15
CA MET A 248 10.45 -5.44 6.20
C MET A 248 10.44 -4.38 5.08
N ALA A 249 11.36 -4.42 4.12
CA ALA A 249 11.32 -3.56 2.96
C ALA A 249 11.79 -4.30 1.70
N ILE A 250 11.18 -3.95 0.57
CA ILE A 250 11.56 -4.42 -0.76
C ILE A 250 11.53 -3.19 -1.68
N PHE A 251 12.60 -3.01 -2.43
CA PHE A 251 12.74 -1.94 -3.41
C PHE A 251 13.13 -2.57 -4.74
N GLU A 252 12.30 -2.38 -5.76
CA GLU A 252 12.53 -2.88 -7.11
C GLU A 252 12.72 -1.67 -8.04
N LYS A 253 13.94 -1.50 -8.57
CA LYS A 253 14.25 -0.38 -9.47
C LYS A 253 13.45 -0.55 -10.77
N VAL A 254 12.82 0.52 -11.23
CA VAL A 254 12.14 0.53 -12.52
C VAL A 254 13.21 0.54 -13.60
N LYS A 255 13.22 -0.48 -14.46
CA LYS A 255 14.06 -0.51 -15.65
C LYS A 255 13.44 0.42 -16.69
N ASP A 256 14.22 1.39 -17.14
CA ASP A 256 13.89 2.23 -18.30
C ASP A 256 14.00 1.43 -19.60
#